data_AF-A0A2G9G1F3-F1
#
_entry.id   AF-A0A2G9G1F3-F1
#
_cell.length_a   1.000
_cell.length_b   1.000
_cell.length_c   1.000
_cell.angle_alpha   90.00
_cell.angle_beta   90.00
_cell.angle_gamma   90.00
#
_symmetry.space_group_name_H-M   'P 1'
#
loop_
_entity.id
_entity.type
_entity.pdbx_description
1 polymer ?
#
loop_
_entity_poly.entity_id
_entity_poly.type
_entity_poly.pdbx_seq_one_letter_code
_entity_poly.pdbx_strand_id
1 'polypeptide(L)'
;MLVATKLLARKKFIDTGKQFNLIAALWIQFMVHEWVDHVEDFGHQKLRTSKDGKLKISGDGLIIVNEDGTVLSGEVRNAWAGLSALQALLKEYPKLEDQELYRRARLVTYGLLGKKIRDRFGHSGVTLLSGTVGSRKPVDHGVPYSLTEGFVSVYRMHPLLPYTLLLRNINGAPGPNKSPPLAKDLIGTKGSNNMLKIGFTKLMVSMGHQVCGALELWNYPMWLRNLISQNVDSTDRPNPIDLHSLESNFILYRDRERNVARYNDFRRALLLFPFSKWEDLTDDKEAELDILVGLTVEKKIKGFAISETAVIIFLPMATRRLEADRFFISDFNEEVYTKKGLESLKDVLNRHYPKMSSKWINSTSAFSVWDASPEPNNLIPLYLRLPN
;
A
#
# COMPACT_ATOMS: atom_id res chain seq x y z
N MET A 1 -2.17 15.45 22.81
CA MET A 1 -3.56 15.02 23.12
C MET A 1 -4.64 15.75 22.32
N LEU A 2 -4.55 17.08 22.17
CA LEU A 2 -5.58 17.91 21.50
C LEU A 2 -5.65 17.72 19.98
N VAL A 3 -4.50 17.75 19.28
CA VAL A 3 -4.41 17.71 17.79
C VAL A 3 -5.08 16.46 17.21
N ALA A 4 -4.72 15.27 17.68
CA ALA A 4 -5.31 14.02 17.19
C ALA A 4 -6.83 13.93 17.39
N THR A 5 -7.33 14.41 18.54
CA THR A 5 -8.77 14.39 18.83
C THR A 5 -9.53 15.44 18.03
N LYS A 6 -8.97 16.64 17.86
CA LYS A 6 -9.63 17.75 17.18
C LYS A 6 -9.54 17.67 15.66
N LEU A 7 -8.41 17.23 15.09
CA LEU A 7 -8.10 17.35 13.67
C LEU A 7 -8.04 16.01 12.93
N LEU A 8 -7.64 14.92 13.58
CA LEU A 8 -7.47 13.63 12.90
C LEU A 8 -8.67 12.70 13.06
N ALA A 9 -9.24 12.63 14.26
CA ALA A 9 -10.34 11.73 14.61
C ALA A 9 -11.48 11.73 13.57
N ARG A 10 -11.81 10.54 13.05
CA ARG A 10 -12.82 10.40 12.00
C ARG A 10 -14.21 10.80 12.47
N LYS A 11 -14.75 11.88 11.90
CA LYS A 11 -16.11 12.37 12.15
C LYS A 11 -17.11 11.73 11.17
N LYS A 12 -16.87 11.91 9.89
CA LYS A 12 -17.61 11.31 8.78
C LYS A 12 -16.61 10.61 7.88
N PHE A 13 -16.94 9.42 7.40
CA PHE A 13 -16.07 8.71 6.46
C PHE A 13 -16.02 9.48 5.13
N ILE A 14 -14.81 9.89 4.75
CA ILE A 14 -14.52 10.49 3.45
C ILE A 14 -13.82 9.40 2.63
N ASP A 15 -14.34 9.08 1.45
CA ASP A 15 -13.80 8.04 0.57
C ASP A 15 -13.13 8.59 -0.67
N THR A 16 -12.42 7.72 -1.39
CA THR A 16 -11.73 8.05 -2.64
C THR A 16 -12.62 7.88 -3.89
N GLY A 17 -13.94 7.80 -3.72
CA GLY A 17 -14.86 7.40 -4.78
C GLY A 17 -14.44 6.08 -5.43
N LYS A 18 -14.55 6.01 -6.76
CA LYS A 18 -14.17 4.81 -7.53
C LYS A 18 -12.68 4.66 -7.81
N GLN A 19 -11.86 5.63 -7.39
CA GLN A 19 -10.45 5.70 -7.75
C GLN A 19 -9.63 4.57 -7.11
N PHE A 20 -9.79 4.39 -5.79
CA PHE A 20 -9.07 3.38 -5.01
C PHE A 20 -10.04 2.54 -4.17
N ASN A 21 -9.82 1.23 -4.20
CA ASN A 21 -10.52 0.27 -3.38
C ASN A 21 -9.70 -0.11 -2.14
N LEU A 22 -10.28 -0.96 -1.30
CA LEU A 22 -9.63 -1.42 -0.09
C LEU A 22 -8.41 -2.31 -0.37
N ILE A 23 -8.37 -3.00 -1.52
CA ILE A 23 -7.20 -3.78 -1.96
C ILE A 23 -6.00 -2.83 -2.16
N ALA A 24 -6.20 -1.62 -2.68
CA ALA A 24 -5.14 -0.63 -2.85
C ALA A 24 -4.57 -0.15 -1.50
N ALA A 25 -5.44 0.14 -0.53
CA ALA A 25 -5.03 0.51 0.83
C ALA A 25 -4.26 -0.62 1.54
N LEU A 26 -4.66 -1.86 1.28
CA LEU A 26 -3.99 -3.04 1.82
C LEU A 26 -2.66 -3.34 1.15
N TRP A 27 -2.59 -3.09 -0.16
CA TRP A 27 -1.36 -3.24 -0.92
C TRP A 27 -0.28 -2.30 -0.40
N ILE A 28 -0.63 -1.04 -0.07
CA ILE A 28 0.36 -0.11 0.47
C ILE A 28 0.85 -0.54 1.85
N GLN A 29 -0.02 -1.08 2.72
CA GLN A 29 0.40 -1.66 4.00
C GLN A 29 1.31 -2.87 3.79
N PHE A 30 1.00 -3.75 2.83
CA PHE A 30 1.84 -4.88 2.47
C PHE A 30 3.24 -4.42 2.03
N MET A 31 3.35 -3.36 1.22
CA MET A 31 4.63 -2.78 0.83
C MET A 31 5.39 -2.19 2.03
N VAL A 32 4.71 -1.52 2.97
CA VAL A 32 5.34 -0.97 4.19
C VAL A 32 5.98 -2.09 5.03
N HIS A 33 5.32 -3.24 5.16
CA HIS A 33 5.88 -4.41 5.86
C HIS A 33 7.15 -4.96 5.19
N GLU A 34 7.34 -4.78 3.88
CA GLU A 34 8.59 -5.13 3.21
C GLU A 34 9.68 -4.05 3.34
N TRP A 35 9.30 -2.81 3.60
CA TRP A 35 10.20 -1.66 3.49
C TRP A 35 10.75 -1.17 4.81
N VAL A 36 9.90 -0.99 5.82
CA VAL A 36 10.25 -0.25 7.03
C VAL A 36 9.53 -0.83 8.25
N ASP A 37 10.31 -1.19 9.26
CA ASP A 37 9.88 -1.17 10.66
C ASP A 37 11.01 -0.51 11.47
N HIS A 38 10.64 0.27 12.47
CA HIS A 38 11.62 0.85 13.38
C HIS A 38 11.92 -0.18 14.46
N VAL A 39 13.18 -0.58 14.56
CA VAL A 39 13.61 -1.58 15.55
C VAL A 39 13.32 -1.07 16.96
N GLU A 40 12.47 -1.81 17.67
CA GLU A 40 12.30 -1.75 19.12
C GLU A 40 12.97 -3.03 19.63
N ASP A 41 14.14 -2.93 20.28
CA ASP A 41 15.06 -4.02 20.69
C ASP A 41 14.60 -5.51 20.50
N PHE A 42 15.34 -6.19 19.60
CA PHE A 42 15.49 -7.62 19.24
C PHE A 42 14.32 -8.65 19.25
N GLY A 43 14.22 -9.38 18.12
CA GLY A 43 13.83 -10.81 18.08
C GLY A 43 13.31 -11.33 16.72
N HIS A 44 14.15 -11.93 15.87
CA HIS A 44 13.71 -12.57 14.60
C HIS A 44 13.25 -14.03 14.81
N GLN A 45 12.03 -14.40 14.37
CA GLN A 45 11.57 -15.80 14.28
C GLN A 45 11.74 -16.41 12.87
N LYS A 46 11.99 -17.73 12.80
CA LYS A 46 12.30 -18.48 11.56
C LYS A 46 11.05 -19.10 10.92
N LEU A 47 10.75 -18.70 9.68
CA LEU A 47 9.56 -19.10 8.90
C LEU A 47 9.73 -20.36 8.02
N ARG A 48 10.88 -21.04 8.07
CA ARG A 48 11.24 -22.11 7.12
C ARG A 48 10.84 -23.50 7.63
N THR A 49 10.41 -24.38 6.73
CA THR A 49 10.13 -25.81 7.02
C THR A 49 11.37 -26.70 6.95
N SER A 50 12.51 -26.16 6.49
CA SER A 50 13.77 -26.88 6.25
C SER A 50 13.67 -28.08 5.29
N LYS A 51 12.63 -28.13 4.44
CA LYS A 51 12.44 -29.14 3.40
C LYS A 51 12.01 -28.48 2.09
N ASP A 52 12.76 -28.71 1.01
CA ASP A 52 12.54 -28.12 -0.32
C ASP A 52 12.41 -26.58 -0.36
N GLY A 53 13.02 -25.87 0.61
CA GLY A 53 12.90 -24.41 0.72
C GLY A 53 11.52 -23.88 1.12
N LYS A 54 10.58 -24.75 1.51
CA LYS A 54 9.18 -24.38 1.79
C LYS A 54 9.03 -23.48 3.03
N LEU A 55 7.99 -22.65 3.02
CA LEU A 55 7.46 -21.94 4.19
C LEU A 55 6.22 -22.69 4.70
N LYS A 56 5.91 -22.63 6.00
CA LYS A 56 4.78 -23.39 6.57
C LYS A 56 3.43 -22.80 6.11
N ILE A 57 2.50 -23.61 5.59
CA ILE A 57 1.11 -23.25 5.18
C ILE A 57 0.11 -24.27 5.71
N SER A 58 -1.15 -23.88 5.92
CA SER A 58 -2.24 -24.81 6.24
C SER A 58 -2.79 -25.46 4.98
N GLY A 59 -3.44 -26.62 5.10
CA GLY A 59 -3.92 -27.42 3.96
C GLY A 59 -5.04 -26.79 3.13
N ASP A 60 -5.60 -25.66 3.58
CA ASP A 60 -6.69 -24.90 2.94
C ASP A 60 -6.20 -23.65 2.17
N GLY A 61 -4.88 -23.46 2.02
CA GLY A 61 -4.29 -22.34 1.27
C GLY A 61 -4.17 -21.04 2.06
N LEU A 62 -4.54 -21.04 3.34
CA LEU A 62 -4.40 -19.88 4.23
C LEU A 62 -3.10 -19.92 5.03
N ILE A 63 -2.81 -18.83 5.74
CA ILE A 63 -1.64 -18.76 6.61
C ILE A 63 -1.91 -19.62 7.85
N ILE A 64 -0.92 -20.41 8.30
CA ILE A 64 -1.03 -21.15 9.56
C ILE A 64 -1.24 -20.15 10.68
N VAL A 65 -2.35 -20.33 11.40
CA VAL A 65 -2.59 -19.69 12.68
C VAL A 65 -2.16 -20.70 13.73
N ASN A 66 -1.20 -20.34 14.59
CA ASN A 66 -0.79 -21.17 15.73
C ASN A 66 -1.95 -21.30 16.73
N GLU A 67 -1.85 -22.25 17.67
CA GLU A 67 -2.89 -22.46 18.70
C GLU A 67 -3.15 -21.22 19.58
N ASP A 68 -2.18 -20.30 19.66
CA ASP A 68 -2.26 -19.02 20.36
C ASP A 68 -2.88 -17.88 19.53
N GLY A 69 -3.24 -18.11 18.27
CA GLY A 69 -3.81 -17.10 17.37
C GLY A 69 -2.79 -16.31 16.54
N THR A 70 -1.49 -16.56 16.67
CA THR A 70 -0.43 -15.87 15.90
C THR A 70 -0.35 -16.38 14.45
N VAL A 71 -0.11 -15.48 13.49
CA VAL A 71 -0.11 -15.77 12.04
C VAL A 71 1.31 -16.04 11.55
N LEU A 72 1.55 -17.20 10.92
CA LEU A 72 2.89 -17.64 10.50
C LEU A 72 3.25 -17.15 9.07
N SER A 73 3.67 -15.88 8.97
CA SER A 73 4.09 -15.19 7.73
C SER A 73 5.26 -14.23 7.99
N GLY A 74 5.88 -13.69 6.93
CA GLY A 74 7.08 -12.83 6.91
C GLY A 74 7.21 -11.86 8.08
N GLU A 75 6.43 -10.79 7.98
CA GLU A 75 6.22 -9.76 9.00
C GLU A 75 4.71 -9.62 9.17
N VAL A 76 4.21 -9.95 10.36
CA VAL A 76 2.77 -10.05 10.67
C VAL A 76 2.32 -9.13 11.80
N ARG A 77 3.26 -8.32 12.32
CA ARG A 77 2.99 -7.35 13.37
C ARG A 77 1.91 -6.36 12.94
N ASN A 78 0.87 -6.21 13.77
CA ASN A 78 -0.28 -5.33 13.56
C ASN A 78 -1.05 -5.60 12.23
N ALA A 79 -1.02 -6.84 11.74
CA ALA A 79 -1.75 -7.25 10.55
C ALA A 79 -3.26 -7.43 10.79
N TRP A 80 -4.05 -7.32 9.73
CA TRP A 80 -5.49 -7.62 9.74
C TRP A 80 -5.87 -8.51 8.55
N ALA A 81 -7.09 -9.05 8.57
CA ALA A 81 -7.55 -10.09 7.64
C ALA A 81 -7.32 -9.75 6.14
N GLY A 82 -7.47 -8.49 5.75
CA GLY A 82 -7.22 -8.07 4.37
C GLY A 82 -5.75 -8.19 3.96
N LEU A 83 -4.83 -7.87 4.87
CA LEU A 83 -3.39 -8.05 4.65
C LEU A 83 -3.03 -9.53 4.58
N SER A 84 -3.57 -10.35 5.48
CA SER A 84 -3.39 -11.80 5.46
C SER A 84 -3.91 -12.43 4.16
N ALA A 85 -5.00 -11.92 3.59
CA ALA A 85 -5.50 -12.36 2.29
C ALA A 85 -4.56 -12.01 1.14
N LEU A 86 -3.99 -10.79 1.12
CA LEU A 86 -2.96 -10.43 0.14
C LEU A 86 -1.70 -11.31 0.29
N GLN A 87 -1.25 -11.52 1.53
CA GLN A 87 -0.13 -12.42 1.80
C GLN A 87 -0.45 -13.86 1.35
N ALA A 88 -1.66 -14.36 1.58
CA ALA A 88 -2.10 -15.68 1.12
C ALA A 88 -2.14 -15.76 -0.42
N LEU A 89 -2.70 -14.75 -1.11
CA LEU A 89 -2.63 -14.65 -2.57
C LEU A 89 -1.19 -14.76 -3.05
N LEU A 90 -0.27 -14.05 -2.39
CA LEU A 90 1.17 -14.03 -2.68
C LEU A 90 1.94 -15.28 -2.21
N LYS A 91 1.33 -16.13 -1.39
CA LYS A 91 1.92 -17.37 -0.82
C LYS A 91 1.37 -18.65 -1.44
N GLU A 92 0.15 -18.65 -1.98
CA GLU A 92 -0.42 -19.72 -2.82
C GLU A 92 0.37 -19.97 -4.11
N TYR A 93 1.47 -19.25 -4.32
CA TYR A 93 2.49 -19.48 -5.32
C TYR A 93 3.32 -20.74 -4.95
N PRO A 94 3.02 -21.94 -5.47
CA PRO A 94 3.80 -23.12 -5.19
C PRO A 94 4.96 -23.14 -6.20
N LYS A 95 6.20 -23.11 -5.70
CA LYS A 95 7.44 -23.02 -6.49
C LYS A 95 7.55 -21.73 -7.32
N LEU A 96 8.19 -20.74 -6.74
CA LEU A 96 8.99 -19.82 -7.55
C LEU A 96 10.32 -20.55 -7.79
N GLU A 97 10.42 -21.32 -8.88
CA GLU A 97 11.75 -21.46 -9.50
C GLU A 97 12.22 -20.03 -9.84
N ASP A 98 13.54 -19.84 -9.89
CA ASP A 98 14.28 -18.63 -10.29
C ASP A 98 13.56 -17.78 -11.38
N GLN A 99 12.82 -18.47 -12.25
CA GLN A 99 11.76 -18.03 -13.17
C GLN A 99 10.77 -16.95 -12.70
N GLU A 100 10.53 -16.75 -11.40
CA GLU A 100 9.41 -15.90 -10.95
C GLU A 100 9.76 -14.77 -9.97
N LEU A 101 11.01 -14.75 -9.48
CA LEU A 101 11.65 -13.50 -9.08
C LEU A 101 11.70 -12.52 -10.28
N TYR A 102 11.80 -13.05 -11.49
CA TYR A 102 11.71 -12.31 -12.77
C TYR A 102 10.43 -11.50 -12.95
N ARG A 103 9.27 -12.03 -12.53
CA ARG A 103 7.97 -11.37 -12.78
C ARG A 103 7.84 -10.05 -12.01
N ARG A 104 8.65 -9.83 -10.98
CA ARG A 104 8.44 -8.79 -9.96
C ARG A 104 9.21 -7.49 -10.19
N ALA A 105 10.01 -7.40 -11.25
CA ALA A 105 10.93 -6.28 -11.46
C ALA A 105 10.55 -5.30 -12.60
N ARG A 106 9.34 -5.40 -13.18
CA ARG A 106 9.00 -4.63 -14.39
C ARG A 106 7.75 -3.75 -14.31
N LEU A 107 7.45 -3.16 -13.14
CA LEU A 107 6.40 -2.14 -13.02
C LEU A 107 6.97 -0.75 -12.76
N VAL A 108 6.63 0.15 -13.70
CA VAL A 108 6.73 1.61 -13.66
C VAL A 108 8.14 2.19 -13.68
N THR A 109 8.84 1.95 -14.79
CA THR A 109 9.80 2.94 -15.32
C THR A 109 10.02 2.58 -16.78
N TYR A 110 9.03 2.83 -17.63
CA TYR A 110 9.32 2.98 -19.05
C TYR A 110 9.62 4.46 -19.24
N GLY A 111 10.79 4.77 -19.78
CA GLY A 111 11.10 6.12 -20.21
C GLY A 111 10.21 6.52 -21.39
N LEU A 112 10.52 7.66 -22.01
CA LEU A 112 9.69 8.24 -23.08
C LEU A 112 9.38 7.32 -24.26
N LEU A 113 10.21 6.29 -24.52
CA LEU A 113 10.01 5.33 -25.62
C LEU A 113 8.90 4.29 -25.33
N GLY A 114 8.50 4.15 -24.07
CA GLY A 114 7.42 3.26 -23.66
C GLY A 114 7.74 1.76 -23.76
N LYS A 115 6.76 0.94 -23.36
CA LYS A 115 6.91 -0.51 -23.23
C LYS A 115 7.22 -1.21 -24.55
N LYS A 116 6.51 -0.88 -25.64
CA LYS A 116 6.65 -1.59 -26.93
C LYS A 116 8.06 -1.50 -27.52
N ILE A 117 8.68 -0.32 -27.44
CA ILE A 117 10.03 -0.09 -27.95
C ILE A 117 11.04 -0.82 -27.05
N ARG A 118 10.89 -0.71 -25.73
CA ARG A 118 11.75 -1.41 -24.76
C ARG A 118 11.66 -2.94 -24.87
N ASP A 119 10.47 -3.49 -25.10
CA ASP A 119 10.26 -4.94 -25.30
C ASP A 119 10.94 -5.45 -26.57
N ARG A 120 11.04 -4.62 -27.62
CA ARG A 120 11.57 -5.02 -28.92
C ARG A 120 13.08 -4.78 -29.04
N PHE A 121 13.57 -3.67 -28.50
CA PHE A 121 14.94 -3.20 -28.73
C PHE A 121 15.80 -3.13 -27.46
N GLY A 122 15.24 -3.46 -26.29
CA GLY A 122 15.94 -3.41 -25.01
C GLY A 122 16.14 -1.99 -24.47
N HIS A 123 17.09 -1.83 -23.55
CA HIS A 123 17.40 -0.56 -22.89
C HIS A 123 18.37 0.28 -23.73
N SER A 124 18.01 1.53 -24.04
CA SER A 124 18.80 2.44 -24.90
C SER A 124 20.12 2.95 -24.29
N GLY A 125 20.36 2.67 -23.01
CA GLY A 125 21.48 3.24 -22.24
C GLY A 125 21.17 4.61 -21.63
N VAL A 126 20.02 5.21 -21.96
CA VAL A 126 19.57 6.50 -21.42
C VAL A 126 18.31 6.31 -20.59
N THR A 127 18.44 6.54 -19.28
CA THR A 127 17.37 6.38 -18.28
C THR A 127 16.10 7.14 -18.63
N LEU A 128 16.22 8.38 -19.13
CA LEU A 128 15.07 9.19 -19.52
C LEU A 128 14.24 8.55 -20.66
N LEU A 129 14.91 7.86 -21.59
CA LEU A 129 14.28 7.27 -22.77
C LEU A 129 13.73 5.87 -22.51
N SER A 130 14.46 5.06 -21.74
CA SER A 130 14.15 3.64 -21.53
C SER A 130 13.65 3.29 -20.12
N GLY A 131 13.80 4.22 -19.18
CA GLY A 131 13.53 4.04 -17.75
C GLY A 131 14.77 3.62 -16.96
N THR A 132 14.67 3.51 -15.64
CA THR A 132 15.81 3.12 -14.78
C THR A 132 16.12 1.63 -14.89
N VAL A 133 15.08 0.79 -14.86
CA VAL A 133 15.19 -0.68 -14.81
C VAL A 133 15.95 -1.24 -16.03
N GLY A 134 16.96 -2.08 -15.79
CA GLY A 134 17.84 -2.65 -16.81
C GLY A 134 18.97 -1.74 -17.27
N SER A 135 19.30 -0.69 -16.50
CA SER A 135 20.51 0.10 -16.71
C SER A 135 21.77 -0.73 -16.43
N ARG A 136 22.94 -0.27 -16.89
CA ARG A 136 24.18 -1.06 -16.78
C ARG A 136 24.76 -1.13 -15.37
N LYS A 137 24.53 -0.12 -14.55
CA LYS A 137 25.07 -0.01 -13.19
C LYS A 137 24.06 0.65 -12.27
N PRO A 138 23.93 0.18 -11.01
CA PRO A 138 23.15 0.89 -10.00
C PRO A 138 23.65 2.32 -9.82
N VAL A 139 22.74 3.22 -9.46
CA VAL A 139 23.02 4.64 -9.22
C VAL A 139 22.49 4.98 -7.83
N ASP A 140 23.40 5.43 -6.95
CA ASP A 140 23.07 5.85 -5.59
C ASP A 140 23.25 7.36 -5.38
N HIS A 141 23.70 8.07 -6.43
CA HIS A 141 23.99 9.50 -6.43
C HIS A 141 25.02 9.94 -5.38
N GLY A 142 25.99 9.08 -5.05
CA GLY A 142 27.06 9.39 -4.10
C GLY A 142 26.64 9.32 -2.63
N VAL A 143 25.42 8.87 -2.36
CA VAL A 143 24.90 8.62 -1.00
C VAL A 143 24.50 7.15 -0.94
N PRO A 144 24.87 6.38 0.11
CA PRO A 144 24.41 5.00 0.24
C PRO A 144 22.88 4.87 0.20
N TYR A 145 22.39 3.76 -0.31
CA TYR A 145 20.95 3.51 -0.34
C TYR A 145 20.40 3.33 1.08
N SER A 146 19.33 4.05 1.38
CA SER A 146 18.49 3.86 2.55
C SER A 146 17.09 4.39 2.26
N LEU A 147 16.09 3.87 2.98
CA LEU A 147 14.81 4.56 3.14
C LEU A 147 14.95 5.54 4.30
N THR A 148 14.30 6.71 4.17
CA THR A 148 14.53 7.85 5.07
C THR A 148 13.37 8.05 6.05
N GLU A 149 13.61 8.77 7.14
CA GLU A 149 12.54 9.14 8.07
C GLU A 149 11.45 9.98 7.40
N GLY A 150 11.82 10.89 6.50
CA GLY A 150 10.86 11.64 5.68
C GLY A 150 10.00 10.72 4.81
N PHE A 151 10.58 9.64 4.26
CA PHE A 151 9.83 8.62 3.52
C PHE A 151 8.82 7.91 4.43
N VAL A 152 9.20 7.55 5.66
CA VAL A 152 8.29 6.91 6.64
C VAL A 152 7.13 7.84 6.98
N SER A 153 7.38 9.12 7.26
CA SER A 153 6.34 10.08 7.65
C SER A 153 5.30 10.31 6.55
N VAL A 154 5.71 10.39 5.26
CA VAL A 154 4.76 10.55 4.15
C VAL A 154 3.97 9.28 3.83
N TYR A 155 4.38 8.13 4.37
CA TYR A 155 3.71 6.83 4.21
C TYR A 155 2.75 6.47 5.35
N ARG A 156 2.52 7.38 6.30
CA ARG A 156 1.56 7.18 7.40
C ARG A 156 0.11 7.36 6.93
N MET A 157 -0.35 6.41 6.12
CA MET A 157 -1.63 6.47 5.38
C MET A 157 -2.78 5.71 6.07
N HIS A 158 -2.78 5.62 7.40
CA HIS A 158 -3.84 4.97 8.17
C HIS A 158 -5.28 5.45 7.90
N PRO A 159 -5.54 6.73 7.50
CA PRO A 159 -6.89 7.17 7.10
C PRO A 159 -7.51 6.38 5.94
N LEU A 160 -6.71 5.64 5.15
CA LEU A 160 -7.22 4.76 4.09
C LEU A 160 -8.12 3.62 4.62
N LEU A 161 -7.98 3.23 5.89
CA LEU A 161 -8.71 2.08 6.44
C LEU A 161 -10.17 2.45 6.80
N PRO A 162 -11.18 1.68 6.37
CA PRO A 162 -12.57 1.92 6.74
C PRO A 162 -12.86 1.50 8.20
N TYR A 163 -14.09 1.75 8.67
CA TYR A 163 -14.53 1.27 9.98
C TYR A 163 -14.86 -0.22 10.00
N THR A 164 -15.51 -0.68 8.93
CA THR A 164 -16.01 -2.06 8.80
C THR A 164 -15.73 -2.55 7.39
N LEU A 165 -15.51 -3.86 7.28
CA LEU A 165 -15.49 -4.52 5.98
C LEU A 165 -16.93 -4.91 5.60
N LEU A 166 -17.36 -4.45 4.43
CA LEU A 166 -18.67 -4.74 3.86
C LEU A 166 -18.60 -6.04 3.07
N LEU A 167 -18.99 -7.14 3.68
CA LEU A 167 -19.00 -8.42 2.99
C LEU A 167 -20.04 -8.44 1.87
N ARG A 168 -19.67 -9.08 0.77
CA ARG A 168 -20.51 -9.24 -0.42
C ARG A 168 -21.01 -10.68 -0.53
N ASN A 169 -22.23 -10.85 -1.03
CA ASN A 169 -22.77 -12.17 -1.36
C ASN A 169 -22.30 -12.58 -2.77
N ILE A 170 -21.32 -13.47 -2.82
CA ILE A 170 -20.74 -14.01 -4.06
C ILE A 170 -21.52 -15.20 -4.65
N ASN A 171 -22.50 -15.73 -3.93
CA ASN A 171 -23.36 -16.83 -4.39
C ASN A 171 -24.53 -16.32 -5.25
N GLY A 172 -24.85 -15.02 -5.15
CA GLY A 172 -25.87 -14.40 -5.98
C GLY A 172 -25.44 -14.14 -7.42
N ALA A 173 -26.41 -13.69 -8.23
CA ALA A 173 -26.15 -13.12 -9.55
C ALA A 173 -25.50 -11.72 -9.41
N PRO A 174 -24.55 -11.35 -10.27
CA PRO A 174 -24.02 -9.99 -10.31
C PRO A 174 -25.10 -9.00 -10.73
N GLY A 175 -25.19 -7.87 -10.04
CA GLY A 175 -25.99 -6.72 -10.45
C GLY A 175 -25.31 -5.89 -11.54
N PRO A 176 -25.81 -4.68 -11.81
CA PRO A 176 -25.20 -3.74 -12.76
C PRO A 176 -23.71 -3.54 -12.50
N ASN A 177 -22.91 -3.46 -13.57
CA ASN A 177 -21.44 -3.36 -13.52
C ASN A 177 -20.77 -4.44 -12.67
N LYS A 178 -21.35 -5.65 -12.64
CA LYS A 178 -20.85 -6.80 -11.88
C LYS A 178 -20.91 -6.63 -10.36
N SER A 179 -21.71 -5.68 -9.85
CA SER A 179 -21.79 -5.40 -8.41
C SER A 179 -22.47 -6.54 -7.64
N PRO A 180 -21.83 -7.15 -6.63
CA PRO A 180 -22.47 -8.13 -5.77
C PRO A 180 -23.33 -7.45 -4.68
N PRO A 181 -24.46 -8.08 -4.28
CA PRO A 181 -25.26 -7.57 -3.17
C PRO A 181 -24.50 -7.65 -1.84
N LEU A 182 -24.84 -6.78 -0.88
CA LEU A 182 -24.28 -6.83 0.47
C LEU A 182 -24.74 -8.10 1.19
N ALA A 183 -23.81 -8.76 1.87
CA ALA A 183 -24.13 -9.79 2.85
C ALA A 183 -24.54 -9.11 4.17
N LYS A 184 -25.37 -9.77 4.98
CA LYS A 184 -25.85 -9.22 6.27
C LYS A 184 -24.74 -9.07 7.32
N ASP A 185 -23.57 -9.70 7.10
CA ASP A 185 -22.50 -9.79 8.09
C ASP A 185 -21.44 -8.68 7.87
N LEU A 186 -21.22 -7.87 8.91
CA LEU A 186 -20.13 -6.89 9.00
C LEU A 186 -19.02 -7.44 9.88
N ILE A 187 -17.76 -7.30 9.48
CA ILE A 187 -16.62 -7.71 10.30
C ILE A 187 -16.09 -6.50 11.07
N GLY A 188 -16.03 -6.64 12.40
CA GLY A 188 -15.30 -5.76 13.32
C GLY A 188 -13.92 -6.33 13.71
N THR A 189 -13.33 -5.78 14.77
CA THR A 189 -11.91 -5.93 15.20
C THR A 189 -11.36 -7.35 15.41
N LYS A 190 -12.19 -8.41 15.43
CA LYS A 190 -11.75 -9.81 15.54
C LYS A 190 -11.47 -10.45 14.16
N GLY A 191 -10.66 -9.78 13.33
CA GLY A 191 -10.52 -10.06 11.90
C GLY A 191 -9.92 -11.43 11.54
N SER A 192 -8.89 -11.89 12.25
CA SER A 192 -8.09 -13.07 11.86
C SER A 192 -8.87 -14.39 12.00
N ASN A 193 -9.54 -14.62 13.13
CA ASN A 193 -10.34 -15.84 13.35
C ASN A 193 -11.58 -15.93 12.46
N ASN A 194 -12.05 -14.80 11.93
CA ASN A 194 -13.19 -14.76 11.02
C ASN A 194 -12.79 -14.98 9.56
N MET A 195 -11.52 -14.75 9.19
CA MET A 195 -11.04 -14.87 7.81
C MET A 195 -11.21 -16.29 7.25
N LEU A 196 -10.83 -17.31 8.03
CA LEU A 196 -10.99 -18.74 7.69
C LEU A 196 -12.45 -19.08 7.35
N LYS A 197 -13.41 -18.47 8.06
CA LYS A 197 -14.85 -18.71 7.86
C LYS A 197 -15.42 -18.01 6.62
N ILE A 198 -14.80 -16.93 6.16
CA ILE A 198 -15.29 -16.12 5.03
C ILE A 198 -14.78 -16.67 3.70
N GLY A 199 -13.54 -17.14 3.67
CA GLY A 199 -12.87 -17.63 2.47
C GLY A 199 -12.30 -16.51 1.59
N PHE A 200 -11.21 -16.83 0.89
CA PHE A 200 -10.42 -15.89 0.08
C PHE A 200 -11.25 -15.12 -0.96
N THR A 201 -12.01 -15.83 -1.80
CA THR A 201 -12.79 -15.23 -2.89
C THR A 201 -13.79 -14.20 -2.39
N LYS A 202 -14.53 -14.52 -1.32
CA LYS A 202 -15.54 -13.61 -0.75
C LYS A 202 -14.86 -12.37 -0.19
N LEU A 203 -13.71 -12.54 0.46
CA LEU A 203 -12.93 -11.44 1.02
C LEU A 203 -12.39 -10.51 -0.09
N MET A 204 -11.74 -11.06 -1.11
CA MET A 204 -11.20 -10.29 -2.24
C MET A 204 -12.29 -9.53 -3.01
N VAL A 205 -13.40 -10.20 -3.34
CA VAL A 205 -14.53 -9.55 -4.01
C VAL A 205 -15.10 -8.42 -3.15
N SER A 206 -15.18 -8.61 -1.83
CA SER A 206 -15.68 -7.58 -0.91
C SER A 206 -14.76 -6.38 -0.86
N MET A 207 -13.46 -6.60 -0.71
CA MET A 207 -12.44 -5.53 -0.70
C MET A 207 -12.36 -4.80 -2.05
N GLY A 208 -12.49 -5.53 -3.16
CA GLY A 208 -12.48 -4.95 -4.49
C GLY A 208 -13.67 -4.02 -4.78
N HIS A 209 -14.83 -4.31 -4.17
CA HIS A 209 -16.05 -3.50 -4.26
C HIS A 209 -16.23 -2.48 -3.13
N GLN A 210 -15.23 -2.33 -2.26
CA GLN A 210 -15.26 -1.38 -1.18
C GLN A 210 -14.22 -0.29 -1.43
N VAL A 211 -14.67 0.96 -1.35
CA VAL A 211 -13.82 2.15 -1.39
C VAL A 211 -12.88 2.18 -0.17
N CYS A 212 -11.68 2.74 -0.32
CA CYS A 212 -10.86 3.10 0.83
C CYS A 212 -11.16 4.53 1.30
N GLY A 213 -10.67 4.89 2.48
CA GLY A 213 -10.77 6.26 2.99
C GLY A 213 -9.83 7.22 2.24
N ALA A 214 -10.17 8.51 2.23
CA ALA A 214 -9.31 9.57 1.71
C ALA A 214 -8.31 10.07 2.77
N LEU A 215 -7.15 10.57 2.33
CA LEU A 215 -6.12 11.16 3.19
C LEU A 215 -6.43 12.62 3.50
N GLU A 216 -7.46 12.83 4.31
CA GLU A 216 -8.04 14.11 4.68
C GLU A 216 -8.14 14.28 6.20
N LEU A 217 -8.30 15.51 6.66
CA LEU A 217 -8.63 15.80 8.06
C LEU A 217 -9.94 15.09 8.47
N TRP A 218 -10.07 14.83 9.77
CA TRP A 218 -11.23 14.15 10.36
C TRP A 218 -11.59 12.84 9.66
N ASN A 219 -10.58 12.09 9.23
CA ASN A 219 -10.77 10.78 8.61
C ASN A 219 -9.88 9.65 9.17
N TYR A 220 -9.20 9.87 10.30
CA TYR A 220 -8.42 8.84 10.99
C TYR A 220 -9.32 7.84 11.75
N PRO A 221 -9.23 6.52 11.50
CA PRO A 221 -10.13 5.54 12.11
C PRO A 221 -10.11 5.59 13.64
N MET A 222 -11.29 5.72 14.26
CA MET A 222 -11.37 5.80 15.72
C MET A 222 -10.97 4.49 16.42
N TRP A 223 -11.12 3.34 15.77
CA TRP A 223 -10.73 2.04 16.34
C TRP A 223 -9.21 1.89 16.49
N LEU A 224 -8.42 2.54 15.63
CA LEU A 224 -6.96 2.61 15.75
C LEU A 224 -6.53 3.34 17.02
N ARG A 225 -7.35 4.27 17.55
CA ARG A 225 -7.03 5.00 18.78
C ARG A 225 -6.89 4.10 20.01
N ASN A 226 -7.49 2.91 19.97
CA ASN A 226 -7.48 1.91 21.04
C ASN A 226 -6.94 0.56 20.54
N LEU A 227 -6.03 0.58 19.56
CA LEU A 227 -5.44 -0.63 19.01
C LEU A 227 -4.55 -1.33 20.04
N ILE A 228 -4.71 -2.65 20.16
CA ILE A 228 -3.74 -3.49 20.88
C ILE A 228 -2.55 -3.68 19.95
N SER A 229 -1.42 -3.06 20.29
CA SER A 229 -0.18 -3.21 19.53
C SER A 229 0.45 -4.58 19.77
N GLN A 230 1.14 -5.09 18.76
CA GLN A 230 1.86 -6.36 18.85
C GLN A 230 3.37 -6.16 19.03
N ASN A 231 3.99 -7.13 19.70
CA ASN A 231 5.43 -7.33 19.73
C ASN A 231 5.97 -7.81 18.37
N VAL A 232 7.29 -7.88 18.23
CA VAL A 232 7.95 -8.40 17.01
C VAL A 232 7.58 -9.86 16.76
N ASP A 233 7.37 -10.64 17.83
CA ASP A 233 6.88 -12.02 17.74
C ASP A 233 5.37 -12.14 17.49
N SER A 234 4.70 -11.02 17.21
CA SER A 234 3.24 -10.91 16.97
C SER A 234 2.35 -11.25 18.15
N THR A 235 2.91 -11.35 19.36
CA THR A 235 2.11 -11.44 20.59
C THR A 235 1.52 -10.08 20.94
N ASP A 236 0.30 -10.09 21.46
CA ASP A 236 -0.37 -8.87 21.92
C ASP A 236 0.38 -8.28 23.13
N ARG A 237 0.67 -6.98 23.08
CA ARG A 237 1.27 -6.29 24.23
C ARG A 237 0.23 -6.19 25.35
N PRO A 238 0.59 -6.55 26.60
CA PRO A 238 -0.34 -6.56 27.73
C PRO A 238 -0.86 -5.16 28.07
N ASN A 239 -0.05 -4.13 27.78
CA ASN A 239 -0.45 -2.74 27.90
C ASN A 239 -0.86 -2.24 26.50
N PRO A 240 -2.15 -1.98 26.23
CA PRO A 240 -2.56 -1.28 25.01
C PRO A 240 -2.02 0.15 25.06
N ILE A 241 -0.77 0.33 24.62
CA ILE A 241 0.01 1.58 24.62
C ILE A 241 -0.45 2.53 25.74
N ASP A 242 -0.14 2.18 26.99
CA ASP A 242 -0.29 3.12 28.09
C ASP A 242 0.87 4.13 28.05
N LEU A 243 0.70 5.12 27.17
CA LEU A 243 1.42 6.39 27.22
C LEU A 243 0.46 7.49 26.71
N HIS A 244 -0.67 7.64 27.42
CA HIS A 244 -1.55 8.82 27.40
C HIS A 244 -2.04 9.42 26.06
N SER A 245 -1.92 8.75 24.91
CA SER A 245 -2.36 9.39 23.67
C SER A 245 -2.56 8.40 22.51
N LEU A 246 -3.81 8.25 22.09
CA LEU A 246 -4.36 7.76 20.81
C LEU A 246 -3.28 7.44 19.74
N GLU A 247 -3.35 6.33 19.02
CA GLU A 247 -2.39 5.98 17.95
C GLU A 247 -2.04 7.15 17.01
N SER A 248 -2.99 8.02 16.68
CA SER A 248 -2.72 9.25 15.93
C SER A 248 -1.83 10.26 16.66
N ASN A 249 -1.93 10.43 17.98
CA ASN A 249 -0.94 11.17 18.77
C ASN A 249 0.39 10.42 18.88
N PHE A 250 0.38 9.09 19.02
CA PHE A 250 1.61 8.31 19.02
C PHE A 250 2.38 8.51 17.72
N ILE A 251 1.69 8.55 16.59
CA ILE A 251 2.29 8.87 15.29
C ILE A 251 2.89 10.27 15.27
N LEU A 252 2.15 11.28 15.73
CA LEU A 252 2.67 12.66 15.83
C LEU A 252 3.89 12.72 16.76
N TYR A 253 3.87 11.96 17.85
CA TYR A 253 4.99 11.84 18.77
C TYR A 253 6.20 11.19 18.09
N ARG A 254 6.03 10.10 17.33
CA ARG A 254 7.12 9.41 16.63
C ARG A 254 7.83 10.31 15.62
N ASP A 255 7.10 11.12 14.86
CA ASP A 255 7.72 12.05 13.92
C ASP A 255 8.55 13.12 14.67
N ARG A 256 8.06 13.62 15.82
CA ARG A 256 8.80 14.57 16.67
C ARG A 256 10.02 13.94 17.35
N GLU A 257 9.86 12.75 17.94
CA GLU A 257 10.91 11.97 18.59
C GLU A 257 12.08 11.69 17.64
N ARG A 258 11.77 11.43 16.36
CA ARG A 258 12.76 11.15 15.31
C ARG A 258 13.30 12.41 14.64
N ASN A 259 12.99 13.59 15.19
CA ASN A 259 13.42 14.89 14.68
C ASN A 259 13.04 15.11 13.20
N VAL A 260 11.91 14.54 12.76
CA VAL A 260 11.37 14.86 11.43
C VAL A 260 10.84 16.30 11.46
N ALA A 261 11.26 17.09 10.48
CA ALA A 261 10.85 18.49 10.38
C ALA A 261 9.31 18.62 10.36
N ARG A 262 8.80 19.63 11.05
CA ARG A 262 7.38 20.01 10.98
C ARG A 262 7.05 20.51 9.58
N TYR A 263 5.77 20.58 9.25
CA TYR A 263 5.30 20.63 7.87
C TYR A 263 5.90 21.78 7.03
N ASN A 264 5.93 23.00 7.54
CA ASN A 264 6.49 24.13 6.78
C ASN A 264 8.01 24.05 6.63
N ASP A 265 8.73 23.56 7.64
CA ASP A 265 10.18 23.33 7.52
C ASP A 265 10.49 22.17 6.58
N PHE A 266 9.66 21.13 6.59
CA PHE A 266 9.73 20.02 5.66
C PHE A 266 9.53 20.50 4.21
N ARG A 267 8.55 21.38 3.96
CA ARG A 267 8.35 22.02 2.65
C ARG A 267 9.54 22.87 2.23
N ARG A 268 10.10 23.68 3.13
CA ARG A 268 11.32 24.48 2.86
C ARG A 268 12.50 23.58 2.47
N ALA A 269 12.71 22.48 3.18
CA ALA A 269 13.76 21.51 2.88
C ALA A 269 13.58 20.85 1.49
N LEU A 270 12.34 20.76 1.00
CA LEU A 270 12.00 20.28 -0.34
C LEU A 270 11.93 21.38 -1.40
N LEU A 271 12.34 22.61 -1.07
CA LEU A 271 12.24 23.79 -1.95
C LEU A 271 10.80 24.11 -2.39
N LEU A 272 9.82 23.72 -1.57
CA LEU A 272 8.41 24.05 -1.77
C LEU A 272 8.06 25.32 -0.98
N PHE A 273 7.15 26.13 -1.53
CA PHE A 273 6.65 27.32 -0.84
C PHE A 273 5.97 26.93 0.47
N PRO A 274 6.38 27.47 1.63
CA PRO A 274 5.67 27.24 2.89
C PRO A 274 4.32 27.96 2.87
N PHE A 275 3.36 27.46 3.64
CA PHE A 275 2.08 28.14 3.80
C PHE A 275 2.22 29.26 4.82
N SER A 276 1.75 30.46 4.47
CA SER A 276 1.87 31.67 5.28
C SER A 276 0.62 32.01 6.08
N LYS A 277 -0.53 31.44 5.71
CA LYS A 277 -1.83 31.71 6.31
C LYS A 277 -2.55 30.43 6.69
N TRP A 278 -3.17 30.46 7.87
CA TRP A 278 -4.05 29.40 8.33
C TRP A 278 -5.35 29.39 7.53
N GLU A 279 -5.80 30.51 6.97
CA GLU A 279 -7.02 30.54 6.15
C GLU A 279 -6.90 29.71 4.85
N ASP A 280 -5.68 29.31 4.46
CA ASP A 280 -5.43 28.35 3.39
C ASP A 280 -5.55 26.87 3.86
N LEU A 281 -5.70 26.63 5.18
CA LEU A 281 -5.54 25.33 5.85
C LEU A 281 -6.62 25.02 6.94
N THR A 282 -6.87 25.89 7.93
CA THR A 282 -7.87 25.74 9.03
C THR A 282 -8.07 27.04 9.85
N ASP A 283 -9.16 27.18 10.63
CA ASP A 283 -9.48 28.38 11.43
C ASP A 283 -8.79 28.49 12.81
N ASP A 284 -7.98 27.50 13.23
CA ASP A 284 -7.34 27.44 14.56
C ASP A 284 -5.90 27.98 14.51
N LYS A 285 -5.60 29.07 15.26
CA LYS A 285 -4.35 29.86 15.16
C LYS A 285 -3.16 29.31 15.95
N GLU A 286 -3.34 28.23 16.70
CA GLU A 286 -2.31 27.70 17.61
C GLU A 286 -1.69 26.40 17.06
N ALA A 287 -0.51 26.51 16.41
CA ALA A 287 0.63 25.58 16.51
C ALA A 287 1.45 25.52 15.21
N GLU A 288 2.78 25.42 15.31
CA GLU A 288 3.59 24.91 14.19
C GLU A 288 3.04 23.55 13.74
N LEU A 289 2.59 23.48 12.48
CA LEU A 289 1.84 22.36 11.93
C LEU A 289 2.67 21.07 11.87
N ASP A 290 2.24 20.02 12.56
CA ASP A 290 2.85 18.69 12.44
C ASP A 290 2.76 18.16 11.00
N ILE A 291 3.78 17.42 10.56
CA ILE A 291 3.87 16.90 9.19
C ILE A 291 2.63 16.11 8.78
N LEU A 292 2.16 15.15 9.59
CA LEU A 292 0.96 14.35 9.27
C LEU A 292 -0.29 15.21 9.06
N VAL A 293 -0.48 16.24 9.90
CA VAL A 293 -1.63 17.15 9.78
C VAL A 293 -1.50 17.95 8.49
N GLY A 294 -0.31 18.48 8.21
CA GLY A 294 0.00 19.18 6.97
C GLY A 294 -0.29 18.37 5.70
N LEU A 295 0.15 17.11 5.67
CA LEU A 295 -0.09 16.22 4.52
C LEU A 295 -1.58 15.92 4.28
N THR A 296 -2.38 15.86 5.36
CA THR A 296 -3.81 15.58 5.25
C THR A 296 -4.63 16.80 4.87
N VAL A 297 -4.25 18.00 5.33
CA VAL A 297 -4.95 19.25 5.00
C VAL A 297 -4.56 19.84 3.63
N GLU A 298 -3.37 19.52 3.12
CA GLU A 298 -2.90 20.06 1.84
C GLU A 298 -3.88 19.74 0.71
N LYS A 299 -4.31 20.79 -0.02
CA LYS A 299 -5.19 20.66 -1.18
C LYS A 299 -4.56 19.71 -2.21
N LYS A 300 -5.25 18.61 -2.48
CA LYS A 300 -4.79 17.60 -3.43
C LYS A 300 -4.90 18.10 -4.86
N ILE A 301 -3.88 17.80 -5.67
CA ILE A 301 -3.93 17.96 -7.13
C ILE A 301 -5.05 17.04 -7.65
N LYS A 302 -5.81 17.50 -8.64
CA LYS A 302 -6.91 16.71 -9.23
C LYS A 302 -6.39 15.33 -9.69
N GLY A 303 -7.02 14.27 -9.19
CA GLY A 303 -6.64 12.89 -9.46
C GLY A 303 -5.56 12.32 -8.53
N PHE A 304 -4.99 13.10 -7.62
CA PHE A 304 -4.04 12.62 -6.62
C PHE A 304 -4.77 12.30 -5.32
N ALA A 305 -4.45 11.15 -4.72
CA ALA A 305 -4.93 10.77 -3.39
C ALA A 305 -3.99 11.21 -2.26
N ILE A 306 -2.77 11.65 -2.61
CA ILE A 306 -1.71 12.10 -1.69
C ILE A 306 -1.34 13.55 -1.99
N SER A 307 -0.80 14.26 -1.00
CA SER A 307 -0.36 15.66 -1.14
C SER A 307 0.81 15.81 -2.10
N GLU A 308 0.96 16.98 -2.72
CA GLU A 308 2.14 17.37 -3.49
C GLU A 308 3.41 17.17 -2.65
N THR A 309 3.40 17.60 -1.38
CA THR A 309 4.54 17.38 -0.47
C THR A 309 4.93 15.91 -0.38
N ALA A 310 3.95 14.99 -0.26
CA ALA A 310 4.21 13.55 -0.25
C ALA A 310 4.72 13.03 -1.60
N VAL A 311 4.20 13.55 -2.72
CA VAL A 311 4.64 13.18 -4.08
C VAL A 311 6.11 13.52 -4.30
N ILE A 312 6.56 14.68 -3.84
CA ILE A 312 7.94 15.14 -4.01
C ILE A 312 8.94 14.27 -3.25
N ILE A 313 8.53 13.62 -2.14
CA ILE A 313 9.33 12.57 -1.50
C ILE A 313 9.17 11.22 -2.20
N PHE A 314 7.94 10.86 -2.55
CA PHE A 314 7.61 9.57 -3.15
C PHE A 314 8.37 9.35 -4.46
N LEU A 315 8.41 10.35 -5.35
CA LEU A 315 8.99 10.22 -6.69
C LEU A 315 10.48 9.86 -6.67
N PRO A 316 11.37 10.62 -5.98
CA PRO A 316 12.77 10.25 -5.89
C PRO A 316 12.97 8.95 -5.12
N MET A 317 12.24 8.70 -4.02
CA MET A 317 12.43 7.46 -3.24
C MET A 317 11.96 6.21 -3.99
N ALA A 318 10.86 6.29 -4.74
CA ALA A 318 10.40 5.19 -5.59
C ALA A 318 11.38 4.90 -6.73
N THR A 319 11.96 5.94 -7.32
CA THR A 319 13.03 5.81 -8.33
C THR A 319 14.27 5.18 -7.71
N ARG A 320 14.70 5.68 -6.55
CA ARG A 320 15.87 5.23 -5.79
C ARG A 320 15.79 3.76 -5.39
N ARG A 321 14.60 3.27 -5.01
CA ARG A 321 14.36 1.84 -4.74
C ARG A 321 14.66 0.94 -5.94
N LEU A 322 14.50 1.44 -7.16
CA LEU A 322 14.77 0.69 -8.39
C LEU A 322 16.21 0.89 -8.84
N GLU A 323 16.69 2.14 -8.91
CA GLU A 323 18.01 2.43 -9.49
C GLU A 323 19.19 2.06 -8.60
N ALA A 324 19.01 1.97 -7.27
CA ALA A 324 20.08 1.59 -6.37
C ALA A 324 20.22 0.06 -6.19
N ASP A 325 19.24 -0.71 -6.67
CA ASP A 325 19.23 -2.18 -6.52
C ASP A 325 19.83 -2.86 -7.76
N ARG A 326 20.85 -3.67 -7.53
CA ARG A 326 21.51 -4.50 -8.54
C ARG A 326 20.52 -5.36 -9.33
N PHE A 327 19.51 -5.91 -8.65
CA PHE A 327 18.52 -6.84 -9.20
C PHE A 327 17.50 -6.18 -10.12
N PHE A 328 17.28 -4.87 -9.99
CA PHE A 328 16.47 -4.09 -10.93
C PHE A 328 17.32 -3.45 -12.04
N ILE A 329 18.64 -3.48 -11.92
CA ILE A 329 19.57 -2.77 -12.80
C ILE A 329 20.50 -3.74 -13.56
N SER A 330 21.71 -4.01 -13.06
CA SER A 330 22.73 -4.76 -13.80
C SER A 330 22.37 -6.23 -13.97
N ASP A 331 21.71 -6.79 -12.97
CA ASP A 331 21.32 -8.20 -12.94
C ASP A 331 19.93 -8.40 -13.53
N PHE A 332 19.26 -7.35 -14.02
CA PHE A 332 17.96 -7.46 -14.66
C PHE A 332 18.08 -7.96 -16.12
N ASN A 333 18.47 -9.23 -16.28
CA ASN A 333 18.72 -9.88 -17.58
C ASN A 333 18.22 -11.34 -17.61
N GLU A 334 18.23 -11.98 -18.79
CA GLU A 334 17.70 -13.33 -18.97
C GLU A 334 18.51 -14.45 -18.27
N GLU A 335 19.80 -14.20 -17.98
CA GLU A 335 20.69 -15.15 -17.30
C GLU A 335 20.37 -15.28 -15.81
N VAL A 336 20.06 -14.14 -15.18
CA VAL A 336 19.59 -14.08 -13.78
C VAL A 336 18.08 -14.34 -13.70
N TYR A 337 17.34 -13.98 -14.76
CA TYR A 337 15.89 -14.02 -14.78
C TYR A 337 15.32 -14.52 -16.11
N THR A 338 14.95 -15.81 -16.20
CA THR A 338 14.45 -16.45 -17.44
C THR A 338 13.36 -15.66 -18.22
N LYS A 339 13.21 -15.89 -19.53
CA LYS A 339 12.45 -15.12 -20.55
C LYS A 339 10.95 -14.71 -20.34
N LYS A 340 10.16 -15.25 -19.40
CA LYS A 340 8.66 -15.05 -19.33
C LYS A 340 8.09 -13.80 -18.60
N GLY A 341 7.56 -12.82 -19.33
CA GLY A 341 7.28 -11.44 -18.86
C GLY A 341 6.21 -11.18 -17.78
N LEU A 342 5.98 -9.87 -17.53
CA LEU A 342 5.25 -9.22 -16.42
C LEU A 342 3.71 -9.35 -16.46
N GLU A 343 3.09 -9.38 -15.27
CA GLU A 343 1.64 -9.36 -15.04
C GLU A 343 1.23 -8.24 -14.07
N SER A 344 0.08 -7.60 -14.32
CA SER A 344 -0.58 -6.71 -13.34
C SER A 344 -1.28 -7.50 -12.23
N LEU A 345 -1.71 -6.86 -11.14
CA LEU A 345 -2.51 -7.55 -10.11
C LEU A 345 -3.79 -8.17 -10.72
N LYS A 346 -4.41 -7.50 -11.70
CA LYS A 346 -5.57 -8.06 -12.41
C LYS A 346 -5.18 -9.31 -13.21
N ASP A 347 -4.01 -9.33 -13.83
CA ASP A 347 -3.51 -10.51 -14.55
C ASP A 347 -3.21 -11.67 -13.60
N VAL A 348 -2.63 -11.39 -12.43
CA VAL A 348 -2.42 -12.38 -11.37
C VAL A 348 -3.75 -12.98 -10.91
N LEU A 349 -4.76 -12.13 -10.67
CA LEU A 349 -6.10 -12.60 -10.30
C LEU A 349 -6.79 -13.34 -11.44
N ASN A 350 -6.59 -12.96 -12.70
CA ASN A 350 -7.12 -13.68 -13.87
C ASN A 350 -6.50 -15.07 -13.99
N ARG A 351 -5.20 -15.21 -13.71
CA ARG A 351 -4.49 -16.49 -13.79
C ARG A 351 -4.94 -17.46 -12.70
N HIS A 352 -4.96 -17.01 -11.45
CA HIS A 352 -5.22 -17.88 -10.31
C HIS A 352 -6.71 -18.03 -9.98
N TYR A 353 -7.49 -16.99 -10.25
CA TYR A 353 -8.92 -16.93 -9.92
C TYR A 353 -9.78 -16.46 -11.13
N PRO A 354 -9.68 -17.12 -12.30
CA PRO A 354 -10.31 -16.67 -13.54
C PRO A 354 -11.83 -16.50 -13.43
N LYS A 355 -12.50 -17.42 -12.70
CA LYS A 355 -13.95 -17.36 -12.46
C LYS A 355 -14.35 -16.16 -11.59
N MET A 356 -13.53 -15.79 -10.61
CA MET A 356 -13.77 -14.61 -9.77
C MET A 356 -13.61 -13.34 -10.60
N SER A 357 -12.49 -13.22 -11.31
CA SER A 357 -12.16 -12.00 -12.04
C SER A 357 -13.14 -11.73 -13.18
N SER A 358 -13.48 -12.75 -13.96
CA SER A 358 -14.48 -12.62 -15.03
C SER A 358 -15.87 -12.22 -14.50
N LYS A 359 -16.31 -12.82 -13.38
CA LYS A 359 -17.63 -12.58 -12.79
C LYS A 359 -17.74 -11.23 -12.07
N TRP A 360 -16.68 -10.76 -11.42
CA TRP A 360 -16.77 -9.68 -10.44
C TRP A 360 -15.93 -8.42 -10.74
N ILE A 361 -14.98 -8.48 -11.68
CA ILE A 361 -14.14 -7.31 -12.00
C ILE A 361 -14.62 -6.67 -13.30
N ASN A 362 -15.16 -5.46 -13.21
CA ASN A 362 -15.54 -4.61 -14.35
C ASN A 362 -14.46 -3.57 -14.67
N SER A 363 -13.81 -3.02 -13.65
CA SER A 363 -12.76 -2.02 -13.75
C SER A 363 -11.55 -2.48 -14.58
N THR A 364 -10.81 -1.51 -15.13
CA THR A 364 -9.54 -1.77 -15.87
C THR A 364 -8.43 -2.24 -14.94
N SER A 365 -8.33 -1.65 -13.75
CA SER A 365 -7.36 -2.00 -12.70
C SER A 365 -8.03 -2.76 -11.54
N ALA A 366 -7.32 -3.73 -10.96
CA ALA A 366 -7.76 -4.42 -9.74
C ALA A 366 -7.69 -3.53 -8.47
N PHE A 367 -7.04 -2.36 -8.56
CA PHE A 367 -6.94 -1.37 -7.47
C PHE A 367 -8.04 -0.30 -7.51
N SER A 368 -8.72 -0.14 -8.65
CA SER A 368 -9.93 0.66 -8.73
C SER A 368 -11.11 -0.12 -8.15
N VAL A 369 -12.17 0.55 -7.75
CA VAL A 369 -13.37 -0.15 -7.26
C VAL A 369 -13.95 -0.98 -8.41
N TRP A 370 -14.21 -2.26 -8.17
CA TRP A 370 -14.39 -3.26 -9.23
C TRP A 370 -15.63 -3.07 -10.09
N ASP A 371 -16.64 -2.37 -9.58
CA ASP A 371 -17.86 -1.98 -10.32
C ASP A 371 -17.73 -0.61 -11.04
N ALA A 372 -16.55 0.01 -11.01
CA ALA A 372 -16.28 1.20 -11.80
C ALA A 372 -16.44 0.89 -13.29
N SER A 373 -17.07 1.82 -14.01
CA SER A 373 -17.10 1.75 -15.46
C SER A 373 -15.68 1.88 -16.01
N PRO A 374 -15.30 1.12 -17.05
CA PRO A 374 -14.04 1.32 -17.73
C PRO A 374 -13.95 2.77 -18.22
N GLU A 375 -12.83 3.42 -17.98
CA GLU A 375 -12.60 4.76 -18.52
C GLU A 375 -12.66 4.71 -20.06
N PRO A 376 -13.38 5.64 -20.72
CA PRO A 376 -13.38 5.71 -22.16
C PRO A 376 -11.96 6.01 -22.66
N ASN A 377 -11.58 5.40 -23.77
CA ASN A 377 -10.29 5.67 -24.39
C ASN A 377 -10.23 7.15 -24.81
N ASN A 378 -9.30 7.91 -24.21
CA ASN A 378 -9.03 9.28 -24.63
C ASN A 378 -8.18 9.25 -25.93
N LEU A 379 -8.77 9.78 -27.00
CA LEU A 379 -8.19 9.81 -28.35
C LEU A 379 -6.97 10.74 -28.46
N ILE A 380 -6.80 11.69 -27.53
CA ILE A 380 -5.64 12.57 -27.49
C ILE A 380 -4.41 11.76 -27.03
N PRO A 381 -3.28 11.78 -27.78
CA PRO A 381 -2.04 11.12 -27.38
C PRO A 381 -1.59 11.53 -25.98
N LEU A 382 -1.12 10.56 -25.17
CA LEU A 382 -0.84 10.75 -23.74
C LEU A 382 0.05 11.99 -23.44
N TYR A 383 1.12 12.19 -24.22
CA TYR A 383 2.06 13.31 -24.02
C TYR A 383 1.53 14.67 -24.50
N LEU A 384 0.36 14.71 -25.16
CA LEU A 384 -0.28 15.93 -25.66
C LEU A 384 -1.56 16.28 -24.87
N ARG A 385 -1.86 15.54 -23.79
CA ARG A 385 -3.03 15.80 -22.96
C ARG A 385 -2.77 16.99 -22.04
N LEU A 386 -3.72 17.92 -22.03
CA LEU A 386 -3.71 19.03 -21.08
C LEU A 386 -4.54 18.68 -19.84
N PRO A 387 -4.05 18.99 -18.63
CA PRO A 387 -4.86 18.88 -17.42
C PRO A 387 -6.04 19.87 -17.49
N ASN A 388 -7.25 19.37 -17.20
CA ASN A 388 -8.47 20.18 -17.12
C ASN A 388 -8.89 20.41 -15.68
#